data_AF-A0A6V7IIP4-F1
#
_entry.id   AF-A0A6V7IIP4-F1
#
_cell.length_a   1.000
_cell.length_b   1.000
_cell.length_c   1.000
_cell.angle_alpha   90.00
_cell.angle_beta   90.00
_cell.angle_gamma   90.00
#
_symmetry.space_group_name_H-M   'P 1'
#
loop_
_entity.id
_entity.type
_entity.pdbx_description
1 polymer ?
#
loop_
_entity_poly.entity_id
_entity_poly.type
_entity_poly.pdbx_seq_one_letter_code
_entity_poly.pdbx_strand_id
1 'polypeptide(L)'
;FNTLVKHIEPEKSPGGQVLYSVTYENVIKNEEKTKNFDVVVMCNGHYTVGEVPRIKGADTFPGGCIHSHQYRMPEKYAGKKVCILGASWSGIDIAIEVARHSPK
;
A
#
# COMPACT_ATOMS: atom_id res chain seq x y z
N PHE A 1 -10.55 -4.78 -15.93
CA PHE A 1 -9.74 -3.77 -15.22
C PHE A 1 -10.62 -2.58 -14.85
N ASN A 2 -10.22 -1.72 -13.91
CA ASN A 2 -11.04 -0.62 -13.37
C ASN A 2 -12.31 -1.08 -12.64
N THR A 3 -12.20 -2.21 -11.94
CA THR A 3 -13.27 -2.77 -11.11
C THR A 3 -12.74 -2.90 -9.70
N LEU A 4 -13.21 -2.04 -8.79
CA LEU A 4 -12.82 -2.03 -7.39
C LEU A 4 -13.79 -2.90 -6.60
N VAL A 5 -13.29 -3.94 -5.92
CA VAL A 5 -14.08 -4.68 -4.94
C VAL A 5 -14.17 -3.85 -3.66
N LYS A 6 -15.39 -3.52 -3.23
CA LYS A 6 -15.65 -2.63 -2.08
C LYS A 6 -16.06 -3.40 -0.84
N HIS A 7 -16.88 -4.43 -1.02
CA HIS A 7 -17.40 -5.21 0.10
C HIS A 7 -17.57 -6.67 -0.29
N ILE A 8 -17.32 -7.55 0.69
CA ILE A 8 -17.51 -9.00 0.58
C ILE A 8 -18.13 -9.45 1.89
N GLU A 9 -19.29 -10.09 1.82
CA GLU A 9 -19.98 -10.65 2.98
C GLU A 9 -20.49 -12.07 2.71
N PRO A 10 -20.42 -12.98 3.70
CA PRO A 10 -20.99 -14.31 3.56
C PRO A 10 -22.50 -14.29 3.77
N GLU A 11 -23.25 -14.85 2.82
CA GLU A 11 -24.70 -15.03 2.87
C GLU A 11 -25.05 -16.51 3.00
N LYS A 12 -25.99 -16.84 3.89
CA LYS A 12 -26.54 -18.20 3.98
C LYS A 12 -27.72 -18.35 3.02
N SER A 13 -27.58 -19.26 2.08
CA SER A 13 -28.65 -19.68 1.18
C SER A 13 -29.72 -20.45 1.96
N PRO A 14 -30.99 -20.49 1.49
CA PRO A 14 -32.06 -21.29 2.10
C PRO A 14 -31.70 -22.79 2.25
N GLY A 15 -30.84 -23.31 1.37
CA GLY A 15 -30.32 -24.68 1.43
C GLY A 15 -29.11 -24.90 2.37
N GLY A 16 -28.74 -23.91 3.18
CA GLY A 16 -27.62 -23.99 4.12
C GLY A 16 -26.22 -23.75 3.52
N GLN A 17 -26.10 -23.65 2.19
CA GLN A 17 -24.86 -23.27 1.52
C GLN A 17 -24.51 -21.81 1.82
N VAL A 18 -23.25 -21.55 2.21
CA VAL A 18 -22.72 -20.18 2.30
C VAL A 18 -22.26 -19.74 0.90
N LEU A 19 -22.79 -18.63 0.43
CA LEU A 19 -22.30 -17.90 -0.75
C LEU A 19 -21.64 -16.61 -0.28
N TYR A 20 -20.81 -16.01 -1.12
CA TYR A 20 -20.23 -14.69 -0.86
C TYR A 20 -20.87 -13.67 -1.77
N SER A 21 -21.53 -12.68 -1.16
CA SER A 21 -22.03 -11.50 -1.84
C SER A 21 -20.88 -10.51 -2.01
N VAL A 22 -20.53 -10.21 -3.25
CA VAL A 22 -19.40 -9.35 -3.60
C VAL A 22 -19.90 -8.11 -4.29
N THR A 23 -19.70 -6.96 -3.64
CA THR A 23 -20.02 -5.64 -4.18
C THR A 23 -18.79 -5.02 -4.81
N TYR A 24 -18.90 -4.63 -6.08
CA TYR A 24 -17.82 -4.05 -6.85
C TYR A 24 -18.28 -2.88 -7.72
N GLU A 25 -17.38 -1.93 -7.95
CA GLU A 25 -17.64 -0.69 -8.66
C GLU A 25 -16.80 -0.61 -9.93
N ASN A 26 -17.43 -0.27 -11.05
CA ASN A 26 -16.71 0.21 -12.22
C ASN A 26 -16.35 1.68 -11.99
N VAL A 27 -15.10 1.95 -11.65
CA VAL A 27 -14.64 3.29 -11.24
C VAL A 27 -14.63 4.33 -12.38
N ILE A 28 -14.70 3.88 -13.64
CA ILE A 28 -14.81 4.80 -14.79
C ILE A 28 -16.26 5.25 -14.98
N LYS A 29 -17.20 4.32 -14.84
CA LYS A 29 -18.63 4.58 -15.04
C LYS A 29 -19.34 5.01 -13.76
N ASN A 30 -18.68 4.86 -12.60
CA ASN A 30 -19.27 5.03 -11.27
C ASN A 30 -20.53 4.16 -11.08
N GLU A 31 -20.47 2.92 -11.59
CA GLU A 31 -21.56 1.94 -11.52
C GLU A 31 -21.22 0.84 -10.52
N GLU A 32 -22.07 0.65 -9.52
CA GLU A 32 -21.93 -0.40 -8.51
C GLU A 32 -22.81 -1.60 -8.82
N LYS A 33 -22.29 -2.81 -8.60
CA LYS A 33 -22.99 -4.07 -8.78
C LYS A 33 -22.65 -5.03 -7.66
N THR A 34 -23.60 -5.90 -7.34
CA THR A 34 -23.43 -6.99 -6.39
C THR A 34 -23.70 -8.33 -7.08
N LYS A 35 -22.86 -9.32 -6.81
CA LYS A 35 -23.01 -10.68 -7.35
C LYS A 35 -22.56 -11.72 -6.33
N ASN A 36 -23.27 -12.84 -6.30
CA ASN A 36 -22.96 -13.97 -5.44
C ASN A 36 -21.97 -14.95 -6.10
N PHE A 37 -21.04 -15.47 -5.31
CA PHE A 37 -20.02 -16.43 -5.71
C PHE A 37 -19.91 -17.56 -4.68
N ASP A 38 -19.64 -18.78 -5.13
CA ASP A 38 -19.42 -19.92 -4.23
C ASP A 38 -18.10 -19.82 -3.45
N VAL A 39 -17.09 -19.19 -4.05
CA VAL A 39 -15.73 -19.10 -3.51
C VAL A 39 -15.14 -17.73 -3.81
N VAL A 40 -14.39 -17.18 -2.85
CA VAL A 40 -13.60 -15.94 -2.98
C VAL A 40 -12.14 -16.25 -2.65
N VAL A 41 -11.21 -15.75 -3.46
CA VAL A 41 -9.76 -15.84 -3.23
C VAL A 41 -9.19 -14.43 -3.11
N MET A 42 -8.55 -14.13 -1.97
CA MET A 42 -8.00 -12.80 -1.69
C MET A 42 -6.57 -12.67 -2.21
N CYS A 43 -6.39 -11.84 -3.25
CA CYS A 43 -5.11 -11.59 -3.91
C CYS A 43 -4.77 -10.09 -3.97
N ASN A 44 -5.17 -9.30 -2.98
CA ASN A 44 -5.06 -7.83 -2.99
C ASN A 44 -3.67 -7.29 -2.56
N GLY A 45 -2.75 -8.17 -2.18
CA GLY A 45 -1.40 -7.82 -1.72
C GLY A 45 -1.38 -7.18 -0.32
N HIS A 46 -0.20 -7.20 0.32
CA HIS A 46 0.00 -6.73 1.69
C HIS A 46 1.06 -5.63 1.85
N TYR A 47 1.66 -5.14 0.74
CA TYR A 47 2.69 -4.09 0.75
C TYR A 47 2.24 -2.75 0.14
N THR A 48 0.93 -2.55 0.02
CA THR A 48 0.35 -1.35 -0.60
C THR A 48 0.15 -0.21 0.40
N VAL A 49 -0.17 -0.52 1.65
CA VAL A 49 -0.33 0.48 2.72
C VAL A 49 0.93 0.48 3.58
N GLY A 50 1.63 1.61 3.62
CA GLY A 50 2.84 1.77 4.41
C GLY A 50 2.54 1.91 5.90
N GLU A 51 3.26 1.18 6.74
CA GLU A 51 3.25 1.36 8.19
C GLU A 51 4.15 2.56 8.54
N VAL A 52 3.55 3.67 8.98
CA VAL A 52 4.28 4.89 9.33
C VAL A 52 4.23 5.09 10.85
N PRO A 53 5.32 4.77 11.57
CA PRO A 53 5.32 4.93 13.02
C PRO A 53 5.30 6.40 13.43
N ARG A 54 4.61 6.72 14.53
CA ARG A 54 4.67 8.05 15.12
C ARG A 54 6.01 8.24 15.82
N ILE A 55 6.80 9.19 15.33
CA ILE A 55 8.13 9.51 15.89
C ILE A 55 8.05 10.86 16.59
N LYS A 56 8.45 10.92 17.86
CA LYS A 56 8.46 12.18 18.62
C LYS A 56 9.35 13.21 17.94
N GLY A 57 8.77 14.38 17.63
CA GLY A 57 9.50 15.49 16.99
C GLY A 57 9.63 15.38 15.46
N ALA A 58 9.04 14.37 14.82
CA ALA A 58 9.03 14.28 13.36
C ALA A 58 8.22 15.43 12.72
N ASP A 59 7.14 15.84 13.36
CA ASP A 59 6.24 16.90 12.92
C ASP A 59 6.93 18.28 12.89
N THR A 60 7.98 18.47 13.69
CA THR A 60 8.76 19.71 13.76
C THR A 60 10.13 19.57 13.09
N PHE A 61 10.41 18.43 12.43
CA PHE A 61 11.67 18.24 11.71
C PHE A 61 11.68 19.14 10.46
N PRO A 62 12.70 20.01 10.28
CA PRO A 62 12.71 20.96 9.17
C PRO A 62 13.01 20.30 7.80
N GLY A 63 13.44 19.04 7.78
CA GLY A 63 13.67 18.27 6.57
C GLY A 63 12.44 17.46 6.13
N GLY A 64 12.51 16.90 4.92
CA GLY A 64 11.45 16.00 4.43
C GLY A 64 11.48 14.63 5.11
N CYS A 65 10.30 14.09 5.42
CA CYS A 65 10.10 12.73 5.90
C CYS A 65 9.12 12.01 4.97
N ILE A 66 9.47 10.81 4.50
CA ILE A 66 8.62 9.97 3.65
C ILE A 66 8.72 8.51 4.06
N HIS A 67 7.68 7.72 3.79
CA HIS A 67 7.75 6.27 3.88
C HIS A 67 8.44 5.68 2.64
N SER A 68 9.03 4.49 2.75
CA SER A 68 9.68 3.78 1.62
C SER A 68 8.75 3.59 0.42
N HIS A 69 7.46 3.40 0.66
CA HIS A 69 6.41 3.32 -0.37
C HIS A 69 6.34 4.57 -1.28
N GLN A 70 6.85 5.72 -0.85
CA GLN A 70 6.87 6.97 -1.61
C GLN A 70 8.22 7.23 -2.32
N TYR A 71 9.27 6.46 -2.00
CA TYR A 71 10.57 6.58 -2.65
C TYR A 71 10.46 6.16 -4.13
N ARG A 72 11.14 6.89 -5.03
CA ARG A 72 11.07 6.64 -6.48
C ARG A 72 12.42 6.73 -7.19
N MET A 73 13.28 7.65 -6.78
CA MET A 73 14.53 7.94 -7.48
C MET A 73 15.56 8.59 -6.52
N PRO A 74 16.85 8.23 -6.62
CA PRO A 74 17.89 8.63 -5.66
C PRO A 74 18.39 10.07 -5.86
N GLU A 75 18.25 10.64 -7.06
CA GLU A 75 18.80 11.96 -7.44
C GLU A 75 18.19 13.08 -6.59
N LYS A 76 16.95 12.90 -6.10
CA LYS A 76 16.28 13.83 -5.17
C LYS A 76 17.04 13.99 -3.84
N TYR A 77 17.94 13.07 -3.54
CA TYR A 77 18.71 12.99 -2.31
C TYR A 77 20.20 13.30 -2.50
N ALA A 78 20.63 13.63 -3.72
CA ALA A 78 22.02 13.95 -4.00
C ALA A 78 22.49 15.18 -3.20
N GLY A 79 23.69 15.06 -2.60
CA GLY A 79 24.27 16.09 -1.73
C GLY A 79 23.53 16.34 -0.41
N LYS A 80 22.55 15.49 -0.06
CA LYS A 80 21.78 15.61 1.19
C LYS A 80 22.26 14.59 2.23
N LYS A 81 22.15 14.96 3.50
CA LYS A 81 22.23 14.02 4.62
C LYS A 81 20.90 13.29 4.75
N VAL A 82 20.90 11.97 4.59
CA VAL A 82 19.70 11.13 4.62
C VAL A 82 19.80 10.14 5.78
N CYS A 83 18.73 10.03 6.56
CA CYS A 83 18.55 9.02 7.60
C CYS A 83 17.52 7.99 7.11
N ILE A 84 17.84 6.71 7.21
CA ILE A 84 16.94 5.61 6.86
C ILE A 84 16.50 4.91 8.14
N LEU A 85 15.19 4.84 8.35
CA LEU A 85 14.58 4.17 9.49
C LEU A 85 14.03 2.80 9.04
N GLY A 86 14.72 1.73 9.44
CA GLY A 86 14.40 0.35 9.06
C GLY A 86 15.59 -0.35 8.40
N ALA A 87 15.86 -1.59 8.83
CA ALA A 87 17.02 -2.39 8.41
C ALA A 87 16.62 -3.69 7.69
N SER A 88 15.46 -3.69 7.02
CA SER A 88 15.00 -4.78 6.17
C SER A 88 15.13 -4.39 4.69
N TRP A 89 14.60 -5.20 3.78
CA TRP A 89 14.77 -5.11 2.32
C TRP A 89 14.68 -3.70 1.75
N SER A 90 13.54 -3.02 1.92
CA SER A 90 13.39 -1.65 1.38
C SER A 90 14.41 -0.67 1.96
N GLY A 91 14.71 -0.78 3.26
CA GLY A 91 15.69 0.10 3.91
C GLY A 91 17.11 -0.11 3.38
N ILE A 92 17.50 -1.37 3.20
CA ILE A 92 18.81 -1.77 2.67
C ILE A 92 18.97 -1.29 1.23
N ASP A 93 18.00 -1.58 0.36
CA ASP A 93 18.07 -1.24 -1.06
C ASP A 93 18.11 0.29 -1.26
N ILE A 94 17.23 1.03 -0.58
CA ILE A 94 17.20 2.50 -0.65
C ILE A 94 18.51 3.07 -0.10
N ALA A 95 19.05 2.54 1.00
CA ALA A 95 20.32 3.01 1.56
C ALA A 95 21.48 2.84 0.57
N ILE A 96 21.57 1.69 -0.11
CA ILE A 96 22.58 1.43 -1.14
C ILE A 96 22.44 2.40 -2.30
N GLU A 97 21.21 2.62 -2.78
CA GLU A 97 20.95 3.49 -3.93
C GLU A 97 21.25 4.97 -3.61
N VAL A 98 20.79 5.47 -2.47
CA VAL A 98 21.04 6.84 -2.01
C VAL A 98 22.53 7.06 -1.73
N ALA A 99 23.24 6.10 -1.16
CA ALA A 99 24.68 6.23 -0.87
C ALA A 99 25.53 6.43 -2.13
N ARG A 100 25.09 5.89 -3.29
CA ARG A 100 25.76 6.11 -4.58
C ARG A 100 25.59 7.52 -5.13
N HIS A 101 24.51 8.20 -4.74
CA HIS A 101 24.12 9.51 -5.30
C HIS A 101 24.34 10.67 -4.33
N SER A 102 24.54 10.37 -3.04
CA SER A 102 24.93 11.34 -2.02
C SER A 102 26.29 10.97 -1.43
N PRO A 103 27.39 11.14 -2.19
CA PRO A 103 28.73 10.98 -1.64
C PRO A 103 28.93 12.01 -0.52
N LYS A 104 29.65 11.59 0.53
CA LYS A 104 29.88 12.35 1.76
C LYS A 104 30.43 13.76 1.49
#